data_AF-A0A914TAI6-F1
#
_entry.id   AF-A0A914TAI6-F1
#
_cell.length_a   1.000
_cell.length_b   1.000
_cell.length_c   1.000
_cell.angle_alpha   90.00
_cell.angle_beta   90.00
_cell.angle_gamma   90.00
#
_symmetry.space_group_name_H-M   'P 1'
#
loop_
_entity.id
_entity.type
_entity.pdbx_description
1 polymer ?
#
loop_
_entity_poly.entity_id
_entity_poly.type
_entity_poly.pdbx_seq_one_letter_code
_entity_poly.pdbx_strand_id
1 'polypeptide(L)'
;MSSIASTSHPSDWRHLAKGCTAGGAAAVLSKTALAPVDRLKLVLQLQNAQTYLAQQRYSGLVDCLVKIKSEQGILSLWRGNSASIARCFPSYALNFAFRDYFRLLFLSGVDRKREYGRFILGNIAAGGAGGATTLCICYPLDFARTRLAVDSRKDGSQRFKGINDCLRKIYAKDGIQGLYRGFIVSLQFIVVSRAVFFGLFDTLRVTAADNNPKKLPFISTLGLAQICIVTSSIMCYPLDTVRRRLMMESGKKEKLYSG
;
A
#
# COMPACT_ATOMS: atom_id res chain seq x y z
N MET A 1 8.12 15.28 31.58
CA MET A 1 8.78 15.79 30.36
C MET A 1 9.19 14.64 29.43
N SER A 2 9.33 14.94 28.14
CA SER A 2 10.24 14.29 27.16
C SER A 2 10.45 12.76 27.20
N SER A 3 9.63 12.03 26.43
CA SER A 3 10.11 10.85 25.68
C SER A 3 9.94 11.15 24.18
N ILE A 4 10.63 12.20 23.75
CA ILE A 4 10.99 12.38 22.35
C ILE A 4 12.21 11.48 22.21
N ALA A 5 12.11 10.52 21.29
CA ALA A 5 13.15 9.63 20.84
C ALA A 5 14.55 10.20 21.16
N SER A 6 15.25 9.52 22.07
CA SER A 6 16.69 9.65 22.15
C SER A 6 17.21 9.49 20.73
N THR A 7 17.74 10.59 20.19
CA THR A 7 18.57 10.58 19.00
C THR A 7 19.75 9.68 19.32
N SER A 8 19.62 8.39 19.00
CA SER A 8 20.70 7.43 19.15
C SER A 8 21.88 7.93 18.34
N HIS A 9 23.03 8.03 19.00
CA HIS A 9 24.31 8.35 18.41
C HIS A 9 24.53 7.62 17.06
N PRO A 10 25.16 8.25 16.07
CA PRO A 10 25.41 7.68 14.74
C PRO A 10 26.44 6.52 14.69
N SER A 11 26.82 5.91 15.82
CA SER A 11 27.90 4.92 15.92
C SER A 11 27.47 3.44 15.96
N ASP A 12 26.18 3.12 16.11
CA ASP A 12 25.73 1.73 16.28
C ASP A 12 25.05 1.15 15.04
N TRP A 13 25.81 1.02 13.94
CA TRP A 13 25.37 0.34 12.72
C TRP A 13 24.83 -1.07 13.01
N ARG A 14 25.33 -1.73 14.05
CA ARG A 14 24.88 -3.05 14.51
C ARG A 14 23.46 -3.02 15.10
N HIS A 15 23.10 -1.98 15.84
CA HIS A 15 21.74 -1.83 16.38
C HIS A 15 20.75 -1.46 15.27
N LEU A 16 21.15 -0.58 14.35
CA LEU A 16 20.36 -0.29 13.15
C LEU A 16 20.14 -1.54 12.30
N ALA A 17 21.21 -2.30 12.03
CA ALA A 17 21.15 -3.55 11.27
C ALA A 17 20.23 -4.58 11.92
N LYS A 18 20.34 -4.79 13.25
CA LYS A 18 19.44 -5.69 14.02
C LYS A 18 17.98 -5.24 13.95
N GLY A 19 17.73 -3.93 14.07
CA GLY A 19 16.37 -3.37 13.95
C GLY A 19 15.80 -3.55 12.54
N CYS A 20 16.60 -3.33 11.51
CA CYS A 20 16.23 -3.51 10.11
C CYS A 20 15.96 -4.98 9.76
N THR A 21 16.79 -5.91 10.22
CA THR A 21 16.59 -7.34 9.96
C THR A 21 15.37 -7.89 10.69
N ALA A 22 15.17 -7.52 11.97
CA ALA A 22 13.99 -7.93 12.73
C ALA A 22 12.70 -7.34 12.14
N GLY A 23 12.70 -6.05 11.81
CA GLY A 23 11.57 -5.38 11.16
C GLY A 23 11.27 -5.93 9.76
N GLY A 24 12.31 -6.20 8.97
CA GLY A 24 12.21 -6.82 7.64
C GLY A 24 11.63 -8.23 7.71
N ALA A 25 12.14 -9.07 8.61
CA ALA A 25 11.65 -10.43 8.82
C ALA A 25 10.17 -10.43 9.27
N ALA A 26 9.82 -9.58 10.23
CA ALA A 26 8.43 -9.43 10.68
C ALA A 26 7.50 -8.97 9.53
N ALA A 27 7.95 -8.04 8.69
CA ALA A 27 7.18 -7.58 7.53
C ALA A 27 6.97 -8.70 6.49
N VAL A 28 8.00 -9.49 6.19
CA VAL A 28 7.92 -10.61 5.26
C VAL A 28 6.96 -11.69 5.78
N LEU A 29 7.08 -12.05 7.07
CA LEU A 29 6.19 -13.01 7.71
C LEU A 29 4.74 -12.54 7.69
N SER A 30 4.49 -11.28 8.10
CA SER A 30 3.14 -10.69 8.09
C SER A 30 2.53 -10.66 6.68
N LYS A 31 3.28 -10.24 5.67
CA LYS A 31 2.81 -10.21 4.28
C LYS A 31 2.55 -11.60 3.72
N THR A 32 3.38 -12.57 4.08
CA THR A 32 3.22 -13.96 3.63
C THR A 32 2.02 -14.63 4.30
N ALA A 33 1.77 -14.37 5.57
CA ALA A 33 0.58 -14.85 6.27
C ALA A 33 -0.72 -14.27 5.68
N LEU A 34 -0.71 -12.98 5.31
CA LEU A 34 -1.88 -12.30 4.75
C LEU A 34 -2.05 -12.45 3.24
N ALA A 35 -1.05 -12.98 2.52
CA ALA A 35 -1.06 -13.09 1.07
C ALA A 35 -2.29 -13.82 0.49
N PRO A 36 -2.78 -14.94 1.08
CA PRO A 36 -4.00 -15.60 0.60
C PRO A 36 -5.22 -14.68 0.64
N VAL A 37 -5.45 -13.99 1.76
CA VAL A 37 -6.59 -13.08 1.94
C VAL A 37 -6.49 -11.89 1.00
N ASP A 38 -5.29 -11.31 0.88
CA ASP A 38 -5.02 -10.22 -0.05
C ASP A 38 -5.30 -10.62 -1.50
N ARG A 39 -4.95 -11.85 -1.89
CA ARG A 39 -5.23 -12.36 -3.23
C ARG A 39 -6.72 -12.54 -3.46
N LEU A 40 -7.44 -13.18 -2.54
CA LEU A 40 -8.89 -13.36 -2.65
C LEU A 40 -9.62 -12.02 -2.79
N LYS A 41 -9.23 -11.02 -1.99
CA LYS A 41 -9.73 -9.64 -2.09
C LYS A 41 -9.50 -9.08 -3.49
N LEU A 42 -8.27 -9.16 -4.01
CA LEU A 42 -7.95 -8.61 -5.33
C LEU A 42 -8.71 -9.31 -6.46
N VAL A 43 -8.85 -10.63 -6.40
CA VAL A 43 -9.60 -11.41 -7.38
C VAL A 43 -11.08 -10.99 -7.39
N LEU A 44 -11.72 -10.91 -6.22
CA LEU A 44 -13.12 -10.48 -6.13
C LEU A 44 -13.32 -9.01 -6.52
N GLN A 45 -12.38 -8.13 -6.16
CA GLN A 45 -12.44 -6.70 -6.48
C GLN A 45 -12.31 -6.46 -8.00
N LEU A 46 -11.55 -7.30 -8.70
CA LEU A 46 -11.22 -7.12 -10.11
C LEU A 46 -11.89 -8.12 -11.07
N GLN A 47 -12.72 -9.05 -10.58
CA GLN A 47 -13.42 -10.01 -11.42
C GLN A 47 -14.24 -9.35 -12.55
N ASN A 48 -14.81 -8.17 -12.30
CA ASN A 48 -15.58 -7.41 -13.29
C ASN A 48 -14.72 -6.78 -14.38
N ALA A 49 -13.42 -6.55 -14.11
CA ALA A 49 -12.49 -6.01 -15.10
C ALA A 49 -11.90 -7.09 -16.02
N GLN A 50 -12.17 -8.38 -15.74
CA GLN A 50 -11.65 -9.52 -16.46
C GLN A 50 -12.69 -10.09 -17.42
N THR A 51 -12.48 -9.87 -18.72
CA THR A 51 -13.37 -10.34 -19.78
C THR A 51 -13.52 -11.87 -19.81
N TYR A 52 -12.49 -12.60 -19.38
CA TYR A 52 -12.51 -14.07 -19.39
C TYR A 52 -13.26 -14.70 -18.20
N LEU A 53 -13.47 -13.95 -17.11
CA LEU A 53 -14.30 -14.39 -15.97
C LEU A 53 -15.78 -14.02 -16.14
N ALA A 54 -16.16 -13.34 -17.23
CA ALA A 54 -17.52 -12.86 -17.44
C ALA A 54 -18.56 -13.99 -17.38
N GLN A 55 -18.18 -15.21 -17.77
CA GLN A 55 -19.06 -16.40 -17.74
C GLN A 55 -19.03 -17.17 -16.41
N GLN A 56 -18.03 -16.98 -15.56
CA GLN A 56 -17.92 -17.67 -14.26
C GLN A 56 -17.38 -16.74 -13.18
N ARG A 57 -18.26 -15.85 -12.71
CA ARG A 57 -17.98 -14.97 -11.58
C ARG A 57 -17.93 -15.77 -10.27
N TYR A 58 -17.20 -15.24 -9.32
CA TYR A 58 -17.14 -15.77 -7.96
C TYR A 58 -18.30 -15.20 -7.16
N SER A 59 -19.07 -16.07 -6.51
CA SER A 59 -20.23 -15.67 -5.69
C SER A 59 -19.79 -14.98 -4.38
N GLY A 60 -18.62 -15.34 -3.86
CA GLY A 60 -18.07 -14.75 -2.64
C GLY A 60 -16.66 -15.26 -2.31
N LEU A 61 -16.19 -14.94 -1.10
CA LEU A 61 -14.84 -15.31 -0.63
C LEU A 61 -14.63 -16.83 -0.56
N VAL A 62 -15.60 -17.56 -0.01
CA VAL A 62 -15.50 -19.02 0.15
C VAL A 62 -15.52 -19.71 -1.21
N ASP A 63 -16.43 -19.32 -2.10
CA ASP A 63 -16.50 -19.83 -3.48
C ASP A 63 -15.19 -19.54 -4.25
N CYS A 64 -14.64 -18.34 -4.11
CA CYS A 64 -13.36 -17.96 -4.71
C CYS A 64 -12.21 -18.83 -4.18
N LEU A 65 -12.14 -19.06 -2.87
CA LEU A 65 -11.13 -19.89 -2.24
C LEU A 65 -11.20 -21.35 -2.72
N VAL A 66 -12.40 -21.94 -2.74
CA VAL A 66 -12.62 -23.33 -3.16
C VAL A 66 -12.22 -23.51 -4.62
N LYS A 67 -12.69 -22.63 -5.52
CA LYS A 67 -12.38 -22.69 -6.95
C LYS A 67 -10.88 -22.49 -7.23
N ILE A 68 -10.24 -21.53 -6.58
CA ILE A 68 -8.79 -21.32 -6.75
C ILE A 68 -8.00 -22.55 -6.28
N LYS A 69 -8.38 -23.13 -5.14
CA LYS A 69 -7.72 -24.32 -4.61
C LYS A 69 -7.88 -25.51 -5.56
N SER A 70 -9.06 -25.73 -6.14
CA SER A 70 -9.31 -26.85 -7.06
C SER A 70 -8.70 -26.64 -8.45
N GLU A 71 -8.73 -25.42 -8.99
CA GLU A 71 -8.26 -25.13 -10.36
C GLU A 71 -6.75 -24.94 -10.46
N GLN A 72 -6.10 -24.39 -9.42
CA GLN A 72 -4.69 -23.95 -9.49
C GLN A 72 -3.81 -24.50 -8.36
N GLY A 73 -4.41 -25.19 -7.40
CA GLY A 73 -3.73 -25.67 -6.20
C GLY A 73 -3.56 -24.60 -5.11
N ILE A 74 -3.27 -25.08 -3.90
CA ILE A 74 -3.18 -24.25 -2.68
C ILE A 74 -2.08 -23.18 -2.75
N LEU A 75 -0.93 -23.51 -3.36
CA LEU A 75 0.22 -22.60 -3.45
C LEU A 75 -0.06 -21.38 -4.34
N SER A 76 -1.05 -21.48 -5.24
CA SER A 76 -1.46 -20.35 -6.06
C SER A 76 -1.93 -19.16 -5.22
N LEU A 77 -2.43 -19.38 -3.99
CA LEU A 77 -2.89 -18.32 -3.08
C LEU A 77 -1.81 -17.25 -2.79
N TRP A 78 -0.53 -17.60 -2.91
CA TRP A 78 0.60 -16.67 -2.74
C TRP A 78 1.05 -15.98 -4.04
N ARG A 79 0.34 -16.17 -5.15
CA ARG A 79 0.68 -15.55 -6.43
C ARG A 79 0.63 -14.02 -6.30
N GLY A 80 1.74 -13.37 -6.69
CA GLY A 80 1.95 -11.93 -6.49
C GLY A 80 2.58 -11.53 -5.15
N ASN A 81 2.72 -12.45 -4.18
CA ASN A 81 3.37 -12.13 -2.89
C ASN A 81 4.85 -11.77 -3.05
N SER A 82 5.55 -12.39 -4.01
CA SER A 82 6.94 -12.04 -4.33
C SER A 82 7.10 -10.56 -4.69
N ALA A 83 6.16 -9.99 -5.45
CA ALA A 83 6.14 -8.57 -5.76
C ALA A 83 5.86 -7.71 -4.53
N SER A 84 5.05 -8.20 -3.59
CA SER A 84 4.85 -7.52 -2.31
C SER A 84 6.12 -7.44 -1.48
N ILE A 85 6.83 -8.56 -1.36
CA ILE A 85 8.07 -8.64 -0.56
C ILE A 85 9.15 -7.79 -1.23
N ALA A 86 9.31 -7.91 -2.55
CA ALA A 86 10.25 -7.11 -3.32
C ALA A 86 9.98 -5.61 -3.18
N ARG A 87 8.71 -5.20 -3.02
CA ARG A 87 8.34 -3.81 -2.79
C ARG A 87 8.66 -3.31 -1.37
N CYS A 88 8.59 -4.16 -0.36
CA CYS A 88 8.80 -3.77 1.04
C CYS A 88 10.13 -3.05 1.24
N PHE A 89 11.23 -3.65 0.80
CA PHE A 89 12.58 -3.08 0.97
C PHE A 89 12.74 -1.66 0.38
N PRO A 90 12.53 -1.42 -0.93
CA PRO A 90 12.68 -0.09 -1.51
C PRO A 90 11.66 0.89 -0.93
N SER A 91 10.43 0.46 -0.66
CA SER A 91 9.44 1.34 -0.03
C SER A 91 9.90 1.82 1.35
N TYR A 92 10.44 0.94 2.20
CA TYR A 92 10.91 1.36 3.53
C TYR A 92 12.15 2.24 3.44
N ALA A 93 13.12 1.89 2.58
CA ALA A 93 14.34 2.67 2.39
C ALA A 93 14.02 4.10 1.89
N LEU A 94 13.16 4.23 0.87
CA LEU A 94 12.78 5.52 0.30
C LEU A 94 11.91 6.34 1.26
N ASN A 95 10.99 5.71 1.99
CA ASN A 95 10.22 6.43 3.01
C ASN A 95 11.14 6.98 4.11
N PHE A 96 12.17 6.23 4.52
CA PHE A 96 13.13 6.72 5.50
C PHE A 96 13.94 7.89 4.94
N ALA A 97 14.56 7.73 3.77
CA ALA A 97 15.39 8.75 3.14
C ALA A 97 14.62 10.04 2.81
N PHE A 98 13.45 9.93 2.20
CA PHE A 98 12.67 11.10 1.77
C PHE A 98 11.92 11.78 2.90
N ARG A 99 11.60 11.07 3.99
CA ARG A 99 10.92 11.67 5.13
C ARG A 99 11.75 12.80 5.72
N ASP A 100 13.04 12.57 5.92
CA ASP A 100 13.92 13.58 6.54
C ASP A 100 14.25 14.68 5.53
N TYR A 101 14.51 14.32 4.27
CA TYR A 101 14.74 15.29 3.19
C TYR A 101 13.58 16.30 3.02
N PHE A 102 12.34 15.81 2.83
CA PHE A 102 11.21 16.71 2.62
C PHE A 102 10.78 17.44 3.89
N ARG A 103 11.01 16.87 5.08
CA ARG A 103 10.77 17.60 6.32
C ARG A 103 11.72 18.79 6.45
N LEU A 104 13.01 18.59 6.16
CA LEU A 104 13.96 19.70 6.15
C LEU A 104 13.57 20.73 5.10
N LEU A 105 13.19 20.30 3.89
CA LEU A 105 12.81 21.21 2.81
C LEU A 105 11.58 22.08 3.14
N PHE A 106 10.52 21.50 3.72
CA PHE A 106 9.25 22.19 3.94
C PHE A 106 9.07 22.78 5.36
N LEU A 107 9.87 22.35 6.34
CA LEU A 107 9.74 22.78 7.74
C LEU A 107 10.99 23.50 8.26
N SER A 108 12.05 23.66 7.46
CA SER A 108 13.20 24.48 7.86
C SER A 108 12.74 25.92 8.10
N GLY A 109 12.97 26.43 9.32
CA GLY A 109 12.59 27.78 9.73
C GLY A 109 11.15 27.97 10.21
N VAL A 110 10.32 26.92 10.26
CA VAL A 110 8.93 27.02 10.73
C VAL A 110 8.83 26.69 12.22
N ASP A 111 8.50 27.68 13.04
CA ASP A 111 8.30 27.50 14.47
C ASP A 111 6.92 26.93 14.80
N ARG A 112 6.87 25.69 15.32
CA ARG A 112 5.63 24.98 15.68
C ARG A 112 4.69 25.79 16.60
N LYS A 113 5.25 26.63 17.49
CA LYS A 113 4.48 27.39 18.48
C LYS A 113 3.94 28.73 17.97
N ARG A 114 4.64 29.36 17.02
CA ARG A 114 4.24 30.65 16.43
C ARG A 114 3.38 30.48 15.18
N GLU A 115 3.63 29.43 14.40
CA GLU A 115 3.03 29.25 13.08
C GLU A 115 2.42 27.85 12.89
N TYR A 116 1.48 27.48 13.77
CA TYR A 116 0.89 26.13 13.79
C TYR A 116 0.28 25.72 12.43
N GLY A 117 -0.39 26.65 11.74
CA GLY A 117 -0.98 26.38 10.41
C GLY A 117 0.09 26.06 9.35
N ARG A 118 1.18 26.84 9.29
CA ARG A 118 2.31 26.59 8.37
C ARG A 118 3.02 25.29 8.72
N PHE A 119 3.17 24.98 10.00
CA PHE A 119 3.73 23.71 10.47
C PHE A 119 2.89 22.49 10.03
N ILE A 120 1.55 22.57 10.13
CA ILE A 120 0.66 21.51 9.64
C ILE A 120 0.81 21.37 8.13
N LEU A 121 0.71 22.49 7.39
CA LEU A 121 0.78 22.48 5.93
C LEU A 121 2.12 21.92 5.44
N GLY A 122 3.24 22.32 6.06
CA GLY A 122 4.57 21.82 5.76
C GLY A 122 4.72 20.32 6.03
N ASN A 123 4.12 19.79 7.11
CA ASN A 123 4.12 18.35 7.37
C ASN A 123 3.28 17.57 6.36
N ILE A 124 2.13 18.10 5.93
CA ILE A 124 1.29 17.49 4.90
C ILE A 124 2.03 17.50 3.56
N ALA A 125 2.63 18.62 3.18
CA ALA A 125 3.43 18.75 1.96
C ALA A 125 4.62 17.79 1.96
N ALA A 126 5.37 17.72 3.06
CA ALA A 126 6.50 16.80 3.19
C ALA A 126 6.07 15.33 3.12
N GLY A 127 4.99 14.98 3.81
CA GLY A 127 4.43 13.63 3.80
C GLY A 127 3.89 13.22 2.43
N GLY A 128 3.24 14.16 1.73
CA GLY A 128 2.71 13.99 0.38
C GLY A 128 3.83 13.82 -0.65
N ALA A 129 4.82 14.71 -0.64
CA ALA A 129 5.97 14.66 -1.55
C ALA A 129 6.83 13.39 -1.35
N GLY A 130 7.10 13.01 -0.10
CA GLY A 130 7.83 11.77 0.21
C GLY A 130 7.05 10.51 -0.21
N GLY A 131 5.73 10.52 0.02
CA GLY A 131 4.84 9.44 -0.43
C GLY A 131 4.77 9.33 -1.95
N ALA A 132 4.64 10.46 -2.65
CA ALA A 132 4.61 10.52 -4.11
C ALA A 132 5.93 10.02 -4.72
N THR A 133 7.06 10.46 -4.20
CA THR A 133 8.39 10.05 -4.70
C THR A 133 8.63 8.55 -4.48
N THR A 134 8.26 8.03 -3.31
CA THR A 134 8.32 6.58 -3.04
C THR A 134 7.41 5.81 -3.99
N LEU A 135 6.20 6.32 -4.22
CA LEU A 135 5.26 5.72 -5.14
C LEU A 135 5.81 5.73 -6.57
N CYS A 136 6.41 6.83 -7.05
CA CYS A 136 7.02 6.91 -8.38
C CYS A 136 8.00 5.76 -8.63
N ILE A 137 8.82 5.42 -7.65
CA ILE A 137 9.82 4.36 -7.79
C ILE A 137 9.20 2.97 -7.61
N CYS A 138 8.30 2.81 -6.63
CA CYS A 138 7.74 1.50 -6.27
C CYS A 138 6.50 1.11 -7.08
N TYR A 139 5.92 2.01 -7.88
CA TYR A 139 4.66 1.77 -8.61
C TYR A 139 4.70 0.54 -9.51
N PRO A 140 5.77 0.27 -10.29
CA PRO A 140 5.82 -0.90 -11.15
C PRO A 140 5.68 -2.22 -10.37
N LEU A 141 6.20 -2.28 -9.14
CA LEU A 141 6.05 -3.46 -8.27
C LEU A 141 4.61 -3.60 -7.74
N ASP A 142 3.94 -2.49 -7.40
CA ASP A 142 2.52 -2.51 -7.05
C ASP A 142 1.65 -2.98 -8.22
N PHE A 143 1.95 -2.49 -9.43
CA PHE A 143 1.30 -2.90 -10.66
C PHE A 143 1.50 -4.40 -10.91
N ALA A 144 2.74 -4.88 -10.88
CA ALA A 144 3.06 -6.30 -11.08
C ALA A 144 2.39 -7.19 -10.03
N ARG A 145 2.36 -6.77 -8.76
CA ARG A 145 1.64 -7.48 -7.69
C ARG A 145 0.17 -7.67 -8.05
N THR A 146 -0.53 -6.60 -8.43
CA THR A 146 -1.95 -6.68 -8.78
C THR A 146 -2.18 -7.56 -10.00
N ARG A 147 -1.37 -7.41 -11.05
CA ARG A 147 -1.52 -8.20 -12.26
C ARG A 147 -1.27 -9.69 -12.04
N LEU A 148 -0.26 -10.04 -11.26
CA LEU A 148 0.06 -11.43 -10.91
C LEU A 148 -1.01 -12.04 -9.99
N ALA A 149 -1.52 -11.30 -9.02
CA ALA A 149 -2.51 -11.80 -8.06
C ALA A 149 -3.83 -12.22 -8.74
N VAL A 150 -4.25 -11.44 -9.75
CA VAL A 150 -5.50 -11.68 -10.51
C VAL A 150 -5.25 -12.50 -11.79
N ASP A 151 -4.01 -12.89 -12.08
CA ASP A 151 -3.69 -13.79 -13.20
C ASP A 151 -4.10 -15.22 -12.81
N SER A 152 -5.35 -15.54 -13.15
CA SER A 152 -6.00 -16.82 -12.88
C SER A 152 -6.67 -17.31 -14.16
N ARG A 153 -6.07 -18.25 -14.89
CA ARG A 153 -6.73 -18.94 -16.01
C ARG A 153 -7.00 -20.40 -15.63
N LYS A 154 -8.10 -20.93 -16.15
CA LYS A 154 -8.57 -22.31 -15.89
C LYS A 154 -7.70 -23.39 -16.52
N ASP A 155 -6.96 -23.05 -17.58
CA ASP A 155 -6.08 -23.95 -18.31
C ASP A 155 -4.74 -24.19 -17.59
N GLY A 156 -4.56 -23.63 -16.39
CA GLY A 156 -3.26 -23.63 -15.68
C GLY A 156 -2.19 -22.78 -16.38
N SER A 157 -2.51 -22.19 -17.55
CA SER A 157 -1.57 -21.37 -18.29
C SER A 157 -1.46 -19.99 -17.65
N GLN A 158 -0.22 -19.61 -17.37
CA GLN A 158 0.08 -18.37 -16.71
C GLN A 158 0.34 -17.29 -17.77
N ARG A 159 -0.42 -16.19 -17.76
CA ARG A 159 -0.14 -15.06 -18.66
C ARG A 159 1.22 -14.45 -18.34
N PHE A 160 1.60 -14.48 -17.06
CA PHE A 160 2.86 -13.97 -16.56
C PHE A 160 3.59 -15.03 -15.72
N LYS A 161 4.84 -15.32 -16.07
CA LYS A 161 5.69 -16.26 -15.31
C LYS A 161 6.24 -15.65 -14.00
N GLY A 162 6.25 -14.33 -13.90
CA GLY A 162 6.76 -13.60 -12.73
C GLY A 162 6.74 -12.10 -12.92
N ILE A 163 7.40 -11.39 -12.00
CA ILE A 163 7.44 -9.91 -11.97
C ILE A 163 8.06 -9.36 -13.26
N ASN A 164 9.27 -9.82 -13.61
CA ASN A 164 10.01 -9.32 -14.77
C ASN A 164 9.27 -9.61 -16.09
N ASP A 165 8.68 -10.80 -16.23
CA ASP A 165 7.88 -11.15 -17.41
C ASP A 165 6.61 -10.27 -17.51
N CYS A 166 5.96 -9.98 -16.39
CA CYS A 166 4.83 -9.05 -16.34
C CYS A 166 5.22 -7.65 -16.79
N LEU A 167 6.28 -7.09 -16.21
CA LEU A 167 6.75 -5.74 -16.53
C LEU A 167 7.19 -5.64 -17.99
N ARG A 168 7.98 -6.61 -18.49
CA ARG A 168 8.46 -6.63 -19.87
C ARG A 168 7.33 -6.72 -20.89
N LYS A 169 6.36 -7.63 -20.68
CA LYS A 169 5.22 -7.81 -21.60
C LYS A 169 4.31 -6.59 -21.66
N ILE A 170 4.13 -5.88 -20.55
CA ILE A 170 3.31 -4.66 -20.52
C ILE A 170 4.07 -3.49 -21.13
N TYR A 171 5.35 -3.34 -20.78
CA TYR A 171 6.21 -2.31 -21.37
C TYR A 171 6.30 -2.44 -22.90
N ALA A 172 6.42 -3.66 -23.42
CA ALA A 172 6.45 -3.90 -24.86
C ALA A 172 5.14 -3.55 -25.59
N LYS A 173 4.00 -3.48 -24.88
CA LYS A 173 2.67 -3.19 -25.47
C LYS A 173 2.21 -1.75 -25.30
N ASP A 174 2.37 -1.19 -24.11
CA ASP A 174 1.84 0.13 -23.74
C ASP A 174 2.95 1.09 -23.24
N GLY A 175 4.21 0.68 -23.31
CA GLY A 175 5.34 1.46 -22.83
C GLY A 175 5.28 1.76 -21.33
N ILE A 176 5.88 2.88 -20.95
CA ILE A 176 5.94 3.35 -19.56
C ILE A 176 4.56 3.76 -19.04
N GLN A 177 3.70 4.32 -19.90
CA GLN A 177 2.36 4.77 -19.54
C GLN A 177 1.48 3.59 -19.08
N GLY A 178 1.66 2.40 -19.68
CA GLY A 178 0.99 1.18 -19.23
C GLY A 178 1.37 0.74 -17.82
N LEU A 179 2.62 0.96 -17.40
CA LEU A 179 3.10 0.58 -16.07
C LEU A 179 2.61 1.54 -14.97
N TYR A 180 2.39 2.81 -15.31
CA TYR A 180 1.97 3.87 -14.37
C TYR A 180 0.46 4.15 -14.41
N ARG A 181 -0.33 3.26 -15.02
CA ARG A 181 -1.76 3.47 -15.18
C ARG A 181 -2.50 3.39 -13.85
N GLY A 182 -3.22 4.46 -13.51
CA GLY A 182 -3.86 4.64 -12.20
C GLY A 182 -2.99 5.36 -11.16
N PHE A 183 -1.85 5.92 -11.56
CA PHE A 183 -0.94 6.62 -10.65
C PHE A 183 -1.59 7.84 -9.98
N ILE A 184 -2.31 8.68 -10.73
CA ILE A 184 -2.99 9.87 -10.19
C ILE A 184 -4.01 9.49 -9.09
N VAL A 185 -4.85 8.50 -9.37
CA VAL A 185 -5.83 7.97 -8.40
C VAL A 185 -5.11 7.39 -7.16
N SER A 186 -3.91 6.84 -7.34
CA SER A 186 -3.09 6.34 -6.24
C SER A 186 -2.57 7.45 -5.34
N LEU A 187 -2.18 8.60 -5.91
CA LEU A 187 -1.78 9.78 -5.14
C LEU A 187 -2.96 10.32 -4.33
N GLN A 188 -4.13 10.48 -4.97
CA GLN A 188 -5.36 10.91 -4.31
C GLN A 188 -5.72 9.97 -3.15
N PHE A 189 -5.68 8.65 -3.38
CA PHE A 189 -5.91 7.65 -2.35
C PHE A 189 -4.97 7.83 -1.14
N ILE A 190 -3.66 8.04 -1.35
CA ILE A 190 -2.70 8.21 -0.26
C ILE A 190 -3.02 9.48 0.55
N VAL A 191 -3.33 10.59 -0.12
CA VAL A 191 -3.64 11.86 0.53
C VAL A 191 -4.91 11.74 1.37
N VAL A 192 -6.00 11.24 0.78
CA VAL A 192 -7.30 11.09 1.47
C VAL A 192 -7.18 10.09 2.62
N SER A 193 -6.54 8.94 2.41
CA SER A 193 -6.39 7.92 3.44
C SER A 193 -5.60 8.44 4.65
N ARG A 194 -4.52 9.20 4.42
CA ARG A 194 -3.74 9.82 5.50
C ARG A 194 -4.52 10.92 6.22
N ALA A 195 -5.22 11.79 5.48
CA ALA A 195 -6.03 12.84 6.08
C ALA A 195 -7.11 12.28 7.01
N VAL A 196 -7.86 11.27 6.53
CA VAL A 196 -8.89 10.59 7.33
C VAL A 196 -8.27 9.88 8.54
N PHE A 197 -7.16 9.17 8.37
CA PHE A 197 -6.51 8.47 9.47
C PHE A 197 -6.03 9.43 10.57
N PHE A 198 -5.27 10.48 10.22
CA PHE A 198 -4.75 11.43 11.21
C PHE A 198 -5.86 12.24 11.85
N GLY A 199 -6.84 12.71 11.07
CA GLY A 199 -7.99 13.44 11.59
C GLY A 199 -8.77 12.61 12.61
N LEU A 200 -9.12 11.37 12.27
CA LEU A 200 -9.84 10.48 13.19
C LEU A 200 -8.99 10.11 14.40
N PHE A 201 -7.72 9.79 14.21
CA PHE A 201 -6.84 9.35 15.28
C PHE A 201 -6.61 10.46 16.31
N ASP A 202 -6.38 11.70 15.87
CA ASP A 202 -6.19 12.85 16.76
C ASP A 202 -7.47 13.15 17.54
N THR A 203 -8.65 13.16 16.90
CA THR A 203 -9.93 13.37 17.58
C THR A 203 -10.23 12.26 18.59
N LEU A 204 -10.16 10.99 18.17
CA LEU A 204 -10.47 9.86 19.04
C LEU A 204 -9.50 9.77 20.21
N ARG A 205 -8.22 10.10 20.00
CA ARG A 205 -7.23 10.11 21.07
C ARG A 205 -7.50 11.21 22.09
N VAL A 206 -7.90 12.41 21.66
CA VAL A 206 -8.22 13.52 22.58
C VAL A 206 -9.48 13.19 23.39
N THR A 207 -10.53 12.70 22.74
CA THR A 207 -11.79 12.33 23.39
C THR A 207 -11.63 11.15 24.35
N ALA A 208 -10.97 10.07 23.92
CA ALA A 208 -10.79 8.87 24.75
C ALA A 208 -9.82 9.09 25.91
N ALA A 209 -8.93 10.08 25.81
CA ALA A 209 -7.97 10.39 26.86
C ALA A 209 -8.46 11.47 27.85
N ASP A 210 -9.70 11.93 27.73
CA ASP A 210 -10.29 12.96 28.62
C ASP A 210 -9.37 14.20 28.75
N ASN A 211 -8.93 14.71 27.59
CA ASN A 211 -7.94 15.79 27.45
C ASN A 211 -6.52 15.49 28.00
N ASN A 212 -6.21 14.24 28.37
CA ASN A 212 -4.90 13.79 28.86
C ASN A 212 -4.26 12.67 27.99
N PRO A 213 -3.77 12.99 26.78
CA PRO A 213 -3.34 12.01 25.76
C PRO A 213 -2.15 11.10 26.13
N LYS A 214 -1.56 11.26 27.32
CA LYS A 214 -0.48 10.44 27.87
C LYS A 214 -0.95 9.34 28.82
N LYS A 215 -2.24 9.32 29.21
CA LYS A 215 -2.79 8.33 30.15
C LYS A 215 -3.27 7.04 29.48
N LEU A 216 -3.39 7.00 28.15
CA LEU A 216 -3.91 5.82 27.46
C LEU A 216 -2.88 4.68 27.46
N PRO A 217 -3.26 3.46 27.89
CA PRO A 217 -2.38 2.30 27.77
C PRO A 217 -2.16 1.96 26.29
N PHE A 218 -1.07 1.24 26.03
CA PHE A 218 -0.64 0.88 24.68
C PHE A 218 -1.72 0.11 23.90
N ILE A 219 -2.40 -0.84 24.54
CA ILE A 219 -3.43 -1.68 23.92
C ILE A 219 -4.63 -0.84 23.47
N SER A 220 -5.11 0.10 24.28
CA SER A 220 -6.21 0.99 23.90
C SER A 220 -5.83 1.90 22.73
N THR A 221 -4.59 2.38 22.70
CA THR A 221 -4.08 3.17 21.57
C THR A 221 -4.01 2.34 20.28
N LEU A 222 -3.60 1.08 20.38
CA LEU A 222 -3.64 0.14 19.25
C LEU A 222 -5.07 -0.12 18.77
N GLY A 223 -6.02 -0.35 19.67
CA GLY A 223 -7.42 -0.55 19.34
C GLY A 223 -8.02 0.65 18.59
N LEU A 224 -7.80 1.86 19.12
CA LEU A 224 -8.21 3.11 18.45
C LEU A 224 -7.55 3.25 17.07
N ALA A 225 -6.25 2.94 16.96
CA ALA A 225 -5.55 2.97 15.67
C ALA A 225 -6.17 1.99 14.66
N GLN A 226 -6.55 0.78 15.06
CA GLN A 226 -7.20 -0.19 14.18
C GLN A 226 -8.57 0.30 13.70
N ILE A 227 -9.38 0.89 14.59
CA ILE A 227 -10.66 1.49 14.21
C ILE A 227 -10.45 2.59 13.16
N CYS A 228 -9.47 3.48 13.38
CA CYS A 228 -9.14 4.53 12.42
C CYS A 228 -8.71 3.96 11.06
N ILE A 229 -7.88 2.92 11.06
CA ILE A 229 -7.39 2.25 9.84
C ILE A 229 -8.56 1.63 9.07
N VAL A 230 -9.46 0.93 9.75
CA VAL A 230 -10.63 0.28 9.13
C VAL A 230 -11.55 1.33 8.54
N THR A 231 -11.91 2.37 9.30
CA THR A 231 -12.78 3.46 8.82
C THR A 231 -12.17 4.19 7.63
N SER A 232 -10.88 4.55 7.71
CA SER A 232 -10.15 5.18 6.59
C SER A 232 -10.13 4.27 5.35
N SER A 233 -9.93 2.97 5.53
CA SER A 233 -9.89 1.99 4.44
C SER A 233 -11.25 1.83 3.76
N ILE A 234 -12.34 1.84 4.52
CA ILE A 234 -13.71 1.77 3.98
C ILE A 234 -14.03 3.02 3.16
N MET A 235 -13.76 4.20 3.72
CA MET A 235 -13.99 5.48 3.03
C MET A 235 -13.18 5.59 1.73
N CYS A 236 -11.93 5.11 1.73
CA CYS A 236 -11.05 5.19 0.58
C CYS A 236 -11.16 3.99 -0.39
N TYR A 237 -12.01 3.00 -0.09
CA TYR A 237 -12.15 1.78 -0.89
C TYR A 237 -12.59 2.02 -2.34
N PRO A 238 -13.48 2.99 -2.65
CA PRO A 238 -13.84 3.32 -4.02
C PRO A 238 -12.62 3.76 -4.84
N LEU A 239 -11.74 4.61 -4.28
CA LEU A 239 -10.53 5.08 -4.93
C LEU A 239 -9.53 3.94 -5.17
N ASP A 240 -9.35 3.04 -4.19
CA ASP A 240 -8.52 1.85 -4.40
C ASP A 240 -9.10 0.96 -5.52
N THR A 241 -10.42 0.79 -5.58
CA THR A 241 -11.06 0.00 -6.64
C THR A 241 -10.85 0.61 -8.02
N VAL A 242 -11.02 1.93 -8.17
CA VAL A 242 -10.75 2.63 -9.44
C VAL A 242 -9.28 2.49 -9.83
N ARG A 243 -8.35 2.73 -8.89
CA ARG A 243 -6.90 2.53 -9.10
C ARG A 243 -6.62 1.13 -9.66
N ARG A 244 -7.14 0.08 -9.01
CA ARG A 244 -6.88 -1.32 -9.38
C ARG A 244 -7.52 -1.67 -10.72
N ARG A 245 -8.69 -1.14 -11.04
CA ARG A 245 -9.33 -1.32 -12.36
C ARG A 245 -8.53 -0.68 -13.48
N LEU A 246 -8.02 0.54 -13.28
CA LEU A 246 -7.15 1.21 -14.25
C LEU A 246 -5.86 0.41 -14.53
N MET A 247 -5.27 -0.22 -13.52
CA MET A 247 -4.12 -1.12 -13.70
C MET A 247 -4.44 -2.34 -14.58
N MET A 248 -5.70 -2.81 -14.60
CA MET A 248 -6.12 -3.96 -15.42
C MET A 248 -6.29 -3.61 -16.90
N GLU A 249 -6.42 -2.33 -17.25
CA GLU A 249 -6.56 -1.88 -18.64
C GLU A 249 -5.25 -1.93 -19.43
N SER A 250 -4.11 -1.96 -18.76
CA SER A 250 -2.81 -2.06 -19.43
C SER A 250 -2.65 -3.42 -20.15
N GLY A 251 -2.24 -3.39 -21.41
CA GLY A 251 -2.03 -4.53 -22.28
C GLY A 251 -3.30 -5.11 -22.92
N LYS A 252 -4.44 -4.40 -22.83
CA LYS A 252 -5.67 -4.69 -23.59
C LYS A 252 -5.64 -3.95 -24.94
N LYS A 253 -6.21 -4.57 -25.99
CA LYS A 253 -6.30 -3.97 -27.33
C LYS A 253 -7.31 -2.81 -27.35
N GLU A 254 -8.45 -2.99 -26.71
CA GLU A 254 -9.44 -1.93 -26.46
C GLU A 254 -9.37 -1.53 -24.99
N LYS A 255 -9.27 -0.22 -24.75
CA LYS A 255 -9.16 0.39 -23.43
C LYS A 255 -10.54 0.95 -23.08
N LEU A 256 -11.19 0.39 -22.07
CA LEU A 256 -12.51 0.84 -21.60
C LEU A 256 -12.40 2.16 -20.81
N TYR A 257 -11.23 2.44 -20.25
CA TYR A 257 -10.97 3.65 -19.47
C TYR A 257 -9.68 4.34 -19.93
N SER A 258 -9.82 5.61 -20.30
CA SER A 258 -8.72 6.56 -20.47
C SER A 258 -8.60 7.33 -19.15
N GLY A 259 -7.67 6.89 -18.29
CA GLY A 259 -7.29 7.62 -17.09
C GLY A 259 -6.05 8.45 -17.33
#